data_AF-A0A6N2EAJ9-F1
#
_entry.id   AF-A0A6N2EAJ9-F1
#
_cell.length_a   1.000
_cell.length_b   1.000
_cell.length_c   1.000
_cell.angle_alpha   90.00
_cell.angle_beta   90.00
_cell.angle_gamma   90.00
#
_symmetry.space_group_name_H-M   'P 1'
#
loop_
_entity.id
_entity.type
_entity.pdbx_description
1 polymer ?
#
loop_
_entity_poly.entity_id
_entity_poly.type
_entity_poly.pdbx_seq_one_letter_code
_entity_poly.pdbx_strand_id
1 'polypeptide(L)'
;MPTKSVPLRDQSRLKGVLLVLLSSLFFALATASVKLATADSLVSGRTIAFARFSLGMLVIGSYVWARRIPLRPVSPRFVAARAIFNATAVMFLFSGLQFTTVTNANMLNMTYPVFVFVLAPFVNKERAPRVFLWYLVATMVGIVLVIGGGGSGFGTVNIGDLFAFGSAVTAGFAITSLREARKHDSALLILFYMSLIGTVFTGIVMIPGFVLPQGSAAVFTLA
;
A
#
# COMPACT_ATOMS: atom_id res chain seq x y z
N MET A 1 -17.56 33.91 2.28
CA MET A 1 -16.39 34.08 1.38
C MET A 1 -16.37 32.95 0.37
N PRO A 2 -16.56 33.20 -0.93
CA PRO A 2 -16.46 32.16 -1.94
C PRO A 2 -14.98 31.88 -2.25
N THR A 3 -14.58 30.61 -2.09
CA THR A 3 -13.25 30.10 -2.47
C THR A 3 -13.09 30.16 -3.98
N LYS A 4 -12.24 31.07 -4.48
CA LYS A 4 -11.82 31.10 -5.89
C LYS A 4 -11.19 29.75 -6.26
N SER A 5 -11.89 28.95 -7.06
CA SER A 5 -11.34 27.75 -7.68
C SER A 5 -10.30 28.18 -8.73
N VAL A 6 -9.03 28.08 -8.40
CA VAL A 6 -7.93 28.32 -9.35
C VAL A 6 -8.07 27.31 -10.49
N PRO A 7 -8.27 27.74 -11.76
CA PRO A 7 -8.37 26.83 -12.87
C PRO A 7 -6.99 26.21 -13.12
N LEU A 8 -6.84 24.94 -12.74
CA LEU A 8 -5.66 24.16 -13.10
C LEU A 8 -5.60 24.06 -14.63
N ARG A 9 -4.60 24.71 -15.23
CA ARG A 9 -4.28 24.71 -16.67
C ARG A 9 -4.28 23.26 -17.17
N ASP A 10 -4.97 22.98 -18.28
CA ASP A 10 -5.29 21.62 -18.75
C ASP A 10 -4.05 20.72 -18.91
N GLN A 11 -2.90 21.32 -19.26
CA GLN A 11 -1.60 20.64 -19.33
C GLN A 11 -1.12 20.05 -17.98
N SER A 12 -1.44 20.69 -16.86
CA SER A 12 -1.11 20.19 -15.52
C SER A 12 -1.99 18.99 -15.14
N ARG A 13 -3.23 18.94 -15.63
CA ARG A 13 -4.15 17.82 -15.43
C ARG A 13 -3.71 16.60 -16.23
N LEU A 14 -3.41 16.76 -17.52
CA LEU A 14 -2.92 15.66 -18.36
C LEU A 14 -1.61 15.08 -17.81
N LYS A 15 -0.66 15.93 -17.41
CA LYS A 15 0.58 15.47 -16.75
C LYS A 15 0.28 14.69 -15.47
N GLY A 16 -0.65 15.15 -14.65
CA GLY A 16 -1.08 14.43 -13.45
C GLY A 16 -1.68 13.05 -13.77
N VAL A 17 -2.58 12.97 -14.75
CA VAL A 17 -3.19 11.71 -15.21
C VAL A 17 -2.13 10.75 -15.73
N LEU A 18 -1.23 11.21 -16.60
CA LEU A 18 -0.13 10.40 -17.13
C LEU A 18 0.79 9.88 -16.02
N LEU A 19 1.14 10.71 -15.03
CA LEU A 19 1.96 10.29 -13.90
C LEU A 19 1.26 9.24 -13.04
N VAL A 20 -0.05 9.36 -12.83
CA VAL A 20 -0.84 8.36 -12.08
C VAL A 20 -0.91 7.04 -12.85
N LEU A 21 -1.16 7.07 -14.16
CA LEU A 21 -1.17 5.88 -15.01
C LEU A 21 0.20 5.19 -15.08
N LEU A 22 1.27 5.97 -15.16
CA LEU A 22 2.61 5.44 -15.13
C LEU A 22 2.91 4.78 -13.77
N SER A 23 2.52 5.44 -12.67
CA SER A 23 2.67 4.88 -11.33
C SER A 23 1.86 3.59 -11.14
N SER A 24 0.65 3.49 -11.69
CA SER A 24 -0.17 2.27 -11.58
C SER A 24 0.42 1.13 -12.40
N LEU A 25 1.00 1.41 -13.58
CA LEU A 25 1.72 0.42 -14.38
C LEU A 25 2.91 -0.16 -13.63
N PHE A 26 3.77 0.68 -13.03
CA PHE A 26 4.89 0.22 -12.21
C PHE A 26 4.43 -0.60 -11.00
N PHE A 27 3.31 -0.22 -10.36
CA PHE A 27 2.76 -0.97 -9.23
C PHE A 27 2.25 -2.36 -9.66
N ALA A 28 1.60 -2.45 -10.83
CA ALA A 28 1.13 -3.71 -11.40
C ALA A 28 2.31 -4.63 -11.78
N LEU A 29 3.33 -4.09 -12.45
CA LEU A 29 4.56 -4.82 -12.79
C LEU A 29 5.27 -5.35 -11.55
N ALA A 30 5.44 -4.52 -10.52
CA ALA A 30 6.03 -4.95 -9.25
C ALA A 30 5.23 -6.09 -8.61
N THR A 31 3.89 -5.99 -8.60
CA THR A 31 3.04 -7.05 -8.03
C THR A 31 3.13 -8.36 -8.81
N ALA A 32 3.22 -8.30 -10.14
CA ALA A 32 3.42 -9.46 -10.99
C ALA A 32 4.79 -10.12 -10.75
N SER A 33 5.87 -9.32 -10.66
CA SER A 33 7.22 -9.79 -10.32
C SER A 33 7.24 -10.50 -8.96
N VAL A 34 6.58 -9.94 -7.95
CA VAL A 34 6.44 -10.57 -6.63
C VAL A 34 5.73 -11.93 -6.73
N LYS A 35 4.64 -12.03 -7.49
CA LYS A 35 3.96 -13.33 -7.63
C LYS A 35 4.88 -14.36 -8.27
N LEU A 36 5.57 -14.00 -9.35
CA LEU A 36 6.53 -14.89 -10.02
C LEU A 36 7.65 -15.33 -9.07
N ALA A 37 8.20 -14.41 -8.27
CA ALA A 37 9.21 -14.73 -7.26
C ALA A 37 8.70 -15.68 -6.17
N THR A 38 7.41 -15.60 -5.82
CA THR A 38 6.79 -16.48 -4.81
C THR A 38 6.22 -17.78 -5.38
N ALA A 39 6.06 -17.92 -6.70
CA ALA A 39 5.38 -19.06 -7.32
C ALA A 39 6.15 -20.38 -7.15
N ASP A 40 7.48 -20.32 -7.23
CA ASP A 40 8.35 -21.50 -7.07
C ASP A 40 8.80 -21.72 -5.62
N SER A 41 8.20 -21.04 -4.63
CA SER A 41 8.61 -21.07 -3.20
C SER A 41 10.06 -20.66 -2.91
N LEU A 42 10.78 -20.15 -3.91
CA LEU A 42 12.20 -19.77 -3.81
C LEU A 42 12.43 -18.62 -2.82
N VAL A 43 11.44 -17.74 -2.61
CA VAL A 43 11.56 -16.58 -1.72
C VAL A 43 10.28 -16.34 -0.92
N SER A 44 10.42 -16.21 0.41
CA SER A 44 9.32 -15.87 1.32
C SER A 44 8.85 -14.42 1.08
N GLY A 45 7.53 -14.17 1.17
CA GLY A 45 6.96 -12.83 1.06
C GLY A 45 7.55 -11.81 2.06
N ARG A 46 8.10 -12.28 3.18
CA ARG A 46 8.83 -11.46 4.17
C ARG A 46 10.12 -10.87 3.60
N THR A 47 10.91 -11.68 2.89
CA THR A 47 12.16 -11.28 2.25
C THR A 47 11.92 -10.25 1.14
N ILE A 48 10.86 -10.45 0.35
CA ILE A 48 10.43 -9.51 -0.69
C ILE A 48 10.03 -8.16 -0.08
N ALA A 49 9.24 -8.16 1.00
CA ALA A 49 8.87 -6.93 1.69
C ALA A 49 10.11 -6.18 2.21
N PHE A 50 11.07 -6.89 2.80
CA PHE A 50 12.32 -6.32 3.27
C PHE A 50 13.16 -5.74 2.13
N ALA A 51 13.34 -6.47 1.03
CA ALA A 51 14.08 -6.00 -0.14
C ALA A 51 13.46 -4.72 -0.73
N ARG A 52 12.12 -4.69 -0.87
CA ARG A 52 11.37 -3.53 -1.35
C ARG A 52 11.59 -2.29 -0.48
N PHE A 53 11.45 -2.41 0.84
CA PHE A 53 11.64 -1.26 1.74
C PHE A 53 13.10 -0.82 1.81
N SER A 54 14.04 -1.77 1.76
CA SER A 54 15.48 -1.50 1.77
C SER A 54 15.92 -0.74 0.51
N LEU A 55 15.47 -1.17 -0.67
CA LEU A 55 15.68 -0.43 -1.92
C LEU A 55 15.06 0.96 -1.87
N GLY A 56 13.81 1.05 -1.41
CA GLY A 56 13.14 2.33 -1.20
C GLY A 56 13.94 3.25 -0.27
N MET A 57 14.55 2.70 0.78
CA MET A 57 15.38 3.42 1.72
C MET A 57 16.70 3.86 1.10
N LEU A 58 17.35 3.03 0.28
CA LEU A 58 18.57 3.40 -0.43
C LEU A 58 18.31 4.53 -1.44
N VAL A 59 17.27 4.43 -2.26
CA VAL A 59 16.95 5.43 -3.28
C VAL A 59 16.46 6.73 -2.65
N ILE A 60 15.47 6.67 -1.77
CA ILE A 60 14.91 7.88 -1.14
C ILE A 60 15.91 8.47 -0.14
N GLY A 61 16.61 7.63 0.62
CA GLY A 61 17.62 8.07 1.58
C GLY A 61 18.81 8.75 0.92
N SER A 62 19.35 8.19 -0.18
CA SER A 62 20.42 8.84 -0.95
C SER A 62 19.98 10.18 -1.53
N TYR A 63 18.75 10.27 -2.05
CA TYR A 63 18.19 11.53 -2.54
C TYR A 63 18.02 12.59 -1.43
N VAL A 64 17.46 12.20 -0.29
CA VAL A 64 17.29 13.07 0.89
C VAL A 64 18.64 13.57 1.39
N TRP A 65 19.64 12.69 1.45
CA TRP A 65 20.99 13.02 1.89
C TRP A 65 21.67 13.99 0.91
N ALA A 66 21.61 13.70 -0.39
CA ALA A 66 22.18 14.55 -1.43
C ALA A 66 21.53 15.95 -1.49
N ARG A 67 20.23 16.04 -1.20
CA ARG A 67 19.47 17.30 -1.21
C ARG A 67 19.38 17.97 0.17
N ARG A 68 19.97 17.39 1.22
CA ARG A 68 19.93 17.86 2.61
C ARG A 68 18.52 18.27 3.08
N ILE A 69 17.53 17.46 2.72
CA ILE A 69 16.13 17.75 3.04
C ILE A 69 15.95 17.63 4.57
N PRO A 70 15.30 18.60 5.24
CA PRO A 70 15.08 18.53 6.68
C PRO A 70 14.20 17.33 7.04
N LEU A 71 14.69 16.50 7.95
CA LEU A 71 14.05 15.26 8.40
C LEU A 71 13.20 15.45 9.67
N ARG A 72 12.69 16.65 9.93
CA ARG A 72 11.86 16.93 11.10
C ARG A 72 10.38 16.91 10.71
N PRO A 73 9.65 15.82 10.96
CA PRO A 73 8.21 15.79 10.73
C PRO A 73 7.50 16.79 11.64
N VAL A 74 6.58 17.56 11.07
CA VAL A 74 5.65 18.42 11.82
C VAL A 74 4.62 17.56 12.54
N SER A 75 4.19 16.45 11.92
CA SER A 75 3.20 15.54 12.48
C SER A 75 3.75 14.10 12.70
N PRO A 76 4.74 13.91 13.60
CA PRO A 76 5.45 12.63 13.74
C PRO A 76 4.51 11.44 13.99
N ARG A 77 3.41 11.66 14.74
CA ARG A 77 2.39 10.64 15.00
C ARG A 77 1.75 10.09 13.72
N PHE A 78 1.41 10.94 12.76
CA PHE A 78 0.72 10.53 11.53
C PHE A 78 1.70 9.95 10.52
N VAL A 79 2.94 10.48 10.48
CA VAL A 79 4.03 9.92 9.68
C VAL A 79 4.39 8.51 10.15
N ALA A 80 4.55 8.31 11.47
CA ALA A 80 4.82 7.00 12.05
C ALA A 80 3.64 6.03 11.85
N ALA A 81 2.41 6.48 12.13
CA ALA A 81 1.21 5.67 11.88
C ALA A 81 1.12 5.23 10.42
N ARG A 82 1.31 6.15 9.47
CA ARG A 82 1.36 5.84 8.04
C ARG A 82 2.38 4.74 7.74
N ALA A 83 3.60 4.89 8.24
CA ALA A 83 4.68 3.95 7.97
C ALA A 83 4.41 2.56 8.55
N ILE A 84 3.98 2.48 9.81
CA ILE A 84 3.69 1.22 10.50
C ILE A 84 2.51 0.51 9.82
N PHE A 85 1.36 1.19 9.69
CA PHE A 85 0.17 0.58 9.08
C PHE A 85 0.42 0.17 7.62
N ASN A 86 1.25 0.90 6.88
CA ASN A 86 1.65 0.49 5.54
C ASN A 86 2.47 -0.79 5.54
N ALA A 87 3.47 -0.88 6.40
CA ALA A 87 4.33 -2.05 6.48
C ALA A 87 3.53 -3.29 6.91
N THR A 88 2.62 -3.13 7.87
CA THR A 88 1.68 -4.18 8.28
C THR A 88 0.76 -4.61 7.13
N ALA A 89 0.20 -3.64 6.38
CA ALA A 89 -0.65 -3.94 5.23
C ALA A 89 0.09 -4.76 4.16
N VAL A 90 1.31 -4.36 3.81
CA VAL A 90 2.15 -5.10 2.84
C VAL A 90 2.46 -6.51 3.34
N MET A 91 2.79 -6.67 4.63
CA MET A 91 3.04 -7.97 5.23
C MET A 91 1.82 -8.89 5.16
N PHE A 92 0.63 -8.38 5.48
CA PHE A 92 -0.60 -9.14 5.35
C PHE A 92 -0.90 -9.51 3.90
N LEU A 93 -0.69 -8.59 2.95
CA LEU A 93 -0.93 -8.85 1.53
C LEU A 93 -0.04 -9.98 1.02
N PHE A 94 1.27 -9.90 1.28
CA PHE A 94 2.23 -10.89 0.81
C PHE A 94 2.13 -12.23 1.55
N SER A 95 1.68 -12.22 2.80
CA SER A 95 1.34 -13.46 3.51
C SER A 95 0.09 -14.10 2.92
N GLY A 96 -0.94 -13.29 2.58
CA GLY A 96 -2.16 -13.77 1.93
C GLY A 96 -1.90 -14.38 0.56
N LEU A 97 -1.03 -13.76 -0.25
CA LEU A 97 -0.66 -14.24 -1.59
C LEU A 97 -0.04 -15.65 -1.65
N GLN A 98 0.44 -16.19 -0.52
CA GLN A 98 0.94 -17.56 -0.41
C GLN A 98 -0.20 -18.59 -0.34
N PHE A 99 -1.39 -18.19 0.11
CA PHE A 99 -2.53 -19.08 0.37
C PHE A 99 -3.75 -18.79 -0.53
N THR A 100 -3.77 -17.65 -1.24
CA THR A 100 -4.84 -17.28 -2.19
C THR A 100 -4.27 -16.83 -3.54
N THR A 101 -5.16 -16.59 -4.51
CA THR A 101 -4.78 -16.12 -5.85
C THR A 101 -4.40 -14.64 -5.83
N VAL A 102 -3.59 -14.18 -6.79
CA VAL A 102 -3.26 -12.75 -6.94
C VAL A 102 -4.51 -11.91 -7.11
N THR A 103 -5.45 -12.43 -7.90
CA THR A 103 -6.74 -11.81 -8.16
C THR A 103 -7.49 -11.61 -6.85
N ASN A 104 -7.75 -12.68 -6.08
CA ASN A 104 -8.51 -12.57 -4.84
C ASN A 104 -7.83 -11.65 -3.82
N ALA A 105 -6.52 -11.79 -3.62
CA ALA A 105 -5.77 -10.95 -2.69
C ALA A 105 -5.85 -9.46 -3.05
N ASN A 106 -5.59 -9.11 -4.31
CA ASN A 106 -5.64 -7.71 -4.74
C ASN A 106 -7.05 -7.13 -4.71
N MET A 107 -8.05 -7.92 -5.05
CA MET A 107 -9.44 -7.48 -5.01
C MET A 107 -9.94 -7.22 -3.60
N LEU A 108 -9.63 -8.13 -2.67
CA LEU A 108 -9.87 -7.91 -1.24
C LEU A 108 -9.05 -6.74 -0.72
N ASN A 109 -7.84 -6.50 -1.22
CA ASN A 109 -7.05 -5.33 -0.84
C ASN A 109 -7.65 -4.02 -1.34
N MET A 110 -8.21 -4.00 -2.56
CA MET A 110 -8.88 -2.84 -3.16
C MET A 110 -10.15 -2.40 -2.42
N THR A 111 -10.53 -3.11 -1.37
CA THR A 111 -11.60 -2.72 -0.44
C THR A 111 -11.13 -1.68 0.58
N TYR A 112 -9.83 -1.39 0.65
CA TYR A 112 -9.27 -0.36 1.55
C TYR A 112 -10.00 1.01 1.50
N PRO A 113 -10.54 1.51 0.36
CA PRO A 113 -11.25 2.79 0.32
C PRO A 113 -12.45 2.82 1.25
N VAL A 114 -13.12 1.68 1.47
CA VAL A 114 -14.19 1.54 2.47
C VAL A 114 -13.71 1.97 3.85
N PHE A 115 -12.60 1.40 4.30
CA PHE A 115 -12.02 1.69 5.61
C PHE A 115 -11.49 3.12 5.68
N VAL A 116 -10.93 3.63 4.59
CA VAL A 116 -10.55 5.04 4.43
C VAL A 116 -11.74 5.98 4.65
N PHE A 117 -12.93 5.63 4.17
CA PHE A 117 -14.15 6.40 4.39
C PHE A 117 -14.67 6.30 5.81
N VAL A 118 -14.69 5.10 6.37
CA VAL A 118 -15.11 4.88 7.77
C VAL A 118 -14.19 5.64 8.74
N LEU A 119 -12.88 5.66 8.47
CA LEU A 119 -11.89 6.30 9.34
C LEU A 119 -11.75 7.82 9.13
N ALA A 120 -12.12 8.34 7.95
CA ALA A 120 -11.96 9.76 7.62
C ALA A 120 -12.63 10.73 8.63
N PRO A 121 -13.86 10.49 9.12
CA PRO A 121 -14.48 11.35 10.13
C PRO A 121 -13.72 11.37 11.46
N PHE A 122 -13.11 10.25 11.85
CA PHE A 122 -12.43 10.12 13.14
C PHE A 122 -11.02 10.72 13.11
N VAL A 123 -10.27 10.48 12.03
CA VAL A 123 -8.86 10.89 11.92
C VAL A 123 -8.73 12.27 11.29
N ASN A 124 -9.42 12.51 10.16
CA ASN A 124 -9.30 13.72 9.37
C ASN A 124 -10.33 14.79 9.75
N LYS A 125 -11.30 14.44 10.62
CA LYS A 125 -12.44 15.29 11.01
C LYS A 125 -13.32 15.74 9.82
N GLU A 126 -13.29 14.99 8.72
CA GLU A 126 -14.08 15.25 7.52
C GLU A 126 -15.43 14.53 7.62
N ARG A 127 -16.54 15.27 7.46
CA ARG A 127 -17.87 14.67 7.47
C ARG A 127 -18.08 13.92 6.15
N ALA A 128 -18.24 12.61 6.22
CA ALA A 128 -18.58 11.79 5.06
C ALA A 128 -20.06 12.04 4.67
N PRO A 129 -20.37 12.54 3.45
CA PRO A 129 -21.75 12.63 2.99
C PRO A 129 -22.42 11.26 2.93
N ARG A 130 -23.74 11.22 3.15
CA ARG A 130 -24.54 9.97 3.14
C ARG A 130 -24.43 9.19 1.83
N VAL A 131 -24.09 9.84 0.72
CA VAL A 131 -23.80 9.22 -0.59
C VAL A 131 -22.68 8.17 -0.50
N PHE A 132 -21.73 8.32 0.42
CA PHE A 132 -20.66 7.34 0.63
C PHE A 132 -21.15 5.98 1.14
N LEU A 133 -22.31 5.93 1.82
CA LEU A 133 -22.92 4.65 2.21
C LEU A 133 -23.31 3.84 0.96
N TRP A 134 -23.77 4.51 -0.11
CA TRP A 134 -24.06 3.85 -1.38
C TRP A 134 -22.80 3.35 -2.08
N TYR A 135 -21.70 4.13 -2.08
CA TYR A 135 -20.42 3.68 -2.63
C TYR A 135 -19.83 2.50 -1.86
N LEU A 136 -20.00 2.48 -0.53
CA LEU A 136 -19.64 1.36 0.32
C LEU A 136 -20.41 0.10 -0.09
N VAL A 137 -21.74 0.17 -0.16
CA VAL A 137 -22.58 -0.95 -0.57
C VAL A 137 -22.22 -1.42 -1.99
N ALA A 138 -22.05 -0.50 -2.94
CA ALA A 138 -21.65 -0.83 -4.31
C ALA A 138 -20.28 -1.53 -4.37
N THR A 139 -19.32 -1.10 -3.55
CA THR A 139 -17.99 -1.72 -3.46
C THR A 139 -18.11 -3.14 -2.87
N MET A 140 -18.88 -3.30 -1.78
CA MET A 140 -19.18 -4.62 -1.19
C MET A 140 -19.83 -5.58 -2.19
N VAL A 141 -20.81 -5.10 -2.97
CA VAL A 141 -21.43 -5.89 -4.04
C VAL A 141 -20.42 -6.23 -5.14
N GLY A 142 -19.59 -5.29 -5.57
CA GLY A 142 -18.54 -5.53 -6.57
C GLY A 142 -17.55 -6.62 -6.13
N ILE A 143 -17.10 -6.58 -4.87
CA ILE A 143 -16.22 -7.62 -4.30
C ILE A 143 -16.91 -8.98 -4.33
N VAL A 144 -18.16 -9.06 -3.86
CA VAL A 144 -18.96 -10.28 -3.84
C VAL A 144 -19.16 -10.84 -5.25
N LEU A 145 -19.46 -9.99 -6.23
CA LEU A 145 -19.67 -10.40 -7.61
C LEU A 145 -18.41 -10.96 -8.25
N VAL A 146 -17.24 -10.37 -7.98
CA VAL A 146 -16.01 -10.87 -8.61
C VAL A 146 -15.43 -12.09 -7.90
N ILE A 147 -15.50 -12.14 -6.57
CA ILE A 147 -15.10 -13.36 -5.81
C ILE A 147 -16.05 -14.52 -6.14
N GLY A 148 -17.36 -14.25 -6.20
CA GLY A 148 -18.39 -15.24 -6.54
C GLY A 148 -18.39 -15.65 -8.01
N GLY A 149 -18.08 -14.73 -8.93
CA GLY A 149 -18.08 -14.95 -10.38
C GLY A 149 -16.77 -15.49 -10.96
N GLY A 150 -15.64 -15.32 -10.26
CA GLY A 150 -14.30 -15.74 -10.70
C GLY A 150 -14.00 -17.25 -10.62
N GLY A 151 -15.02 -18.10 -10.39
CA GLY A 151 -14.88 -19.56 -10.37
C GLY A 151 -14.45 -20.17 -9.03
N SER A 152 -13.99 -19.38 -8.05
CA SER A 152 -13.64 -19.88 -6.72
C SER A 152 -14.83 -20.13 -5.79
N GLY A 153 -16.02 -19.58 -6.09
CA GLY A 153 -17.21 -19.71 -5.25
C GLY A 153 -17.01 -19.15 -3.83
N PHE A 154 -18.09 -18.94 -3.08
CA PHE A 154 -18.01 -18.66 -1.64
C PHE A 154 -17.72 -19.91 -0.78
N GLY A 155 -17.32 -21.01 -1.42
CA GLY A 155 -17.31 -22.35 -0.83
C GLY A 155 -16.26 -22.58 0.26
N THR A 156 -15.13 -21.86 0.23
CA THR A 156 -14.08 -22.00 1.25
C THR A 156 -13.31 -20.69 1.41
N VAL A 157 -13.70 -19.86 2.39
CA VAL A 157 -12.86 -18.75 2.85
C VAL A 157 -11.53 -19.31 3.33
N ASN A 158 -10.43 -18.97 2.66
CA ASN A 158 -9.10 -19.44 3.02
C ASN A 158 -8.44 -18.44 3.99
N ILE A 159 -7.45 -18.88 4.77
CA ILE A 159 -6.63 -18.01 5.61
C ILE A 159 -5.95 -16.89 4.80
N GLY A 160 -5.67 -17.15 3.51
CA GLY A 160 -5.16 -16.14 2.58
C GLY A 160 -6.11 -14.96 2.36
N ASP A 161 -7.41 -15.23 2.29
CA ASP A 161 -8.44 -14.19 2.11
C ASP A 161 -8.59 -13.35 3.37
N LEU A 162 -8.47 -13.98 4.55
CA LEU A 162 -8.47 -13.27 5.84
C LEU A 162 -7.26 -12.34 5.95
N PHE A 163 -6.08 -12.78 5.52
CA PHE A 163 -4.90 -11.91 5.46
C PHE A 163 -5.07 -10.78 4.45
N ALA A 164 -5.59 -11.04 3.25
CA ALA A 164 -5.85 -10.01 2.25
C ALA A 164 -6.86 -8.95 2.75
N PHE A 165 -7.91 -9.39 3.45
CA PHE A 165 -8.86 -8.50 4.10
C PHE A 165 -8.22 -7.68 5.24
N GLY A 166 -7.42 -8.31 6.10
CA GLY A 166 -6.65 -7.62 7.13
C GLY A 166 -5.69 -6.57 6.55
N SER A 167 -5.12 -6.85 5.38
CA SER A 167 -4.33 -5.88 4.61
C SER A 167 -5.17 -4.66 4.18
N ALA A 168 -6.42 -4.87 3.75
CA ALA A 168 -7.32 -3.78 3.36
C ALA A 168 -7.69 -2.87 4.54
N VAL A 169 -7.99 -3.46 5.70
CA VAL A 169 -8.28 -2.72 6.94
C VAL A 169 -7.09 -1.86 7.34
N THR A 170 -5.91 -2.46 7.41
CA THR A 170 -4.67 -1.76 7.79
C THR A 170 -4.25 -0.72 6.75
N ALA A 171 -4.45 -0.98 5.46
CA ALA A 171 -4.28 0.01 4.39
C ALA A 171 -5.24 1.21 4.58
N GLY A 172 -6.46 0.98 5.07
CA GLY A 172 -7.40 2.02 5.45
C GLY A 172 -6.83 3.02 6.46
N PHE A 173 -6.26 2.52 7.55
CA PHE A 173 -5.56 3.33 8.54
C PHE A 173 -4.35 4.05 7.95
N ALA A 174 -3.58 3.34 7.11
CA ALA A 174 -2.38 3.87 6.49
C ALA A 174 -2.73 5.06 5.57
N ILE A 175 -3.66 4.91 4.64
CA ILE A 175 -4.06 5.97 3.70
C ILE A 175 -4.74 7.15 4.42
N THR A 176 -5.50 6.89 5.47
CA THR A 176 -6.10 7.96 6.28
C THR A 176 -5.03 8.77 7.00
N SER A 177 -4.08 8.09 7.65
CA SER A 177 -2.91 8.74 8.27
C SER A 177 -2.05 9.49 7.25
N LEU A 178 -1.91 8.97 6.02
CA LEU A 178 -1.22 9.65 4.93
C LEU A 178 -1.88 10.98 4.59
N ARG A 179 -3.21 10.97 4.42
CA ARG A 179 -3.97 12.18 4.07
C ARG A 179 -3.77 13.27 5.11
N GLU A 180 -3.79 12.91 6.39
CA GLU A 180 -3.56 13.86 7.46
C GLU A 180 -2.10 14.33 7.53
N ALA A 181 -1.12 13.41 7.42
CA ALA A 181 0.30 13.78 7.37
C ALA A 181 0.62 14.72 6.20
N ARG A 182 0.02 14.50 5.02
CA ARG A 182 0.24 15.32 3.81
C ARG A 182 -0.26 16.76 3.93
N LYS A 183 -1.10 17.09 4.93
CA LYS A 183 -1.50 18.48 5.22
C LYS A 183 -0.35 19.30 5.81
N HIS A 184 0.61 18.65 6.47
CA HIS A 184 1.69 19.32 7.22
C HIS A 184 3.09 18.93 6.75
N ASP A 185 3.25 17.72 6.19
CA ASP A 185 4.53 17.13 5.86
C ASP A 185 4.68 16.88 4.35
N SER A 186 5.92 17.04 3.86
CA SER A 186 6.25 16.79 2.46
C SER A 186 6.15 15.30 2.11
N ALA A 187 5.79 14.99 0.85
CA ALA A 187 5.65 13.61 0.40
C ALA A 187 6.97 12.86 0.54
N LEU A 188 8.07 13.55 0.26
CA LEU A 188 9.41 13.01 0.31
C LEU A 188 9.83 12.63 1.75
N LEU A 189 9.48 13.46 2.74
CA LEU A 189 9.70 13.14 4.15
C LEU A 189 8.88 11.91 4.56
N ILE A 190 7.60 11.85 4.19
CA ILE A 190 6.74 10.71 4.53
C ILE A 190 7.26 9.43 3.89
N LEU A 191 7.68 9.49 2.61
CA LEU A 191 8.27 8.36 1.90
C LEU A 191 9.58 7.89 2.56
N PHE A 192 10.43 8.82 2.99
CA PHE A 192 11.65 8.49 3.72
C PHE A 192 11.34 7.71 5.00
N TYR A 193 10.41 8.20 5.83
CA TYR A 193 10.01 7.50 7.06
C TYR A 193 9.29 6.18 6.79
N MET A 194 8.48 6.10 5.72
CA MET A 194 7.87 4.84 5.29
C MET A 194 8.93 3.80 4.92
N SER A 195 9.96 4.19 4.16
CA SER A 195 11.05 3.30 3.78
C SER A 195 11.91 2.92 4.98
N LEU A 196 12.24 3.86 5.86
CA LEU A 196 13.05 3.63 7.06
C LEU A 196 12.35 2.68 8.04
N ILE A 197 11.14 3.03 8.48
CA ILE A 197 10.36 2.22 9.42
C ILE A 197 9.97 0.89 8.78
N GLY A 198 9.60 0.90 7.49
CA GLY A 198 9.32 -0.32 6.74
C GLY A 198 10.51 -1.27 6.73
N THR A 199 11.73 -0.76 6.49
CA THR A 199 12.96 -1.58 6.49
C THR A 199 13.22 -2.18 7.87
N VAL A 200 13.11 -1.37 8.94
CA VAL A 200 13.32 -1.86 10.31
C VAL A 200 12.25 -2.88 10.71
N PHE A 201 10.98 -2.56 10.48
CA PHE A 201 9.85 -3.43 10.83
C PHE A 201 9.90 -4.75 10.08
N THR A 202 10.09 -4.71 8.76
CA THR A 202 10.17 -5.93 7.95
C THR A 202 11.45 -6.71 8.19
N GLY A 203 12.56 -6.03 8.52
CA GLY A 203 13.82 -6.64 8.93
C GLY A 203 13.66 -7.45 10.21
N ILE A 204 13.03 -6.88 11.25
CA ILE A 204 12.73 -7.59 12.51
C ILE A 204 11.87 -8.84 12.24
N VAL A 205 10.84 -8.71 11.41
CA VAL A 205 9.94 -9.81 11.04
C VAL A 205 10.64 -10.87 10.17
N MET A 206 11.72 -10.52 9.48
CA MET A 206 12.53 -11.43 8.65
C MET A 206 13.49 -12.29 9.48
N ILE A 207 13.93 -11.84 10.67
CA ILE A 207 14.91 -12.54 11.53
C ILE A 207 14.57 -14.03 11.76
N PRO A 208 13.32 -14.44 12.06
CA PRO A 208 13.01 -15.83 12.42
C PRO A 208 13.02 -16.85 11.26
N GLY A 209 13.47 -16.48 10.06
CA GLY A 209 13.41 -17.38 8.89
C GLY A 209 14.20 -16.88 7.68
N PHE A 210 15.40 -16.32 7.94
CA PHE A 210 16.23 -15.69 6.93
C PHE A 210 16.71 -16.70 5.87
N VAL A 211 16.16 -16.56 4.65
CA VAL A 211 16.63 -17.26 3.45
C VAL A 211 17.03 -16.18 2.45
N LEU A 212 18.32 -16.09 2.15
CA LEU A 212 18.85 -15.21 1.10
C LEU A 212 18.40 -15.74 -0.26
N PRO A 213 17.80 -14.91 -1.13
CA PRO A 213 17.49 -15.31 -2.50
C PRO A 213 18.80 -15.68 -3.21
N GLN A 214 18.94 -16.93 -3.66
CA GLN A 214 20.08 -17.36 -4.49
C GLN A 214 19.66 -17.34 -5.98
N GLY A 215 20.54 -16.84 -6.86
CA GLY A 215 20.35 -16.88 -8.32
C GLY A 215 19.43 -15.80 -8.90
N SER A 216 18.74 -16.11 -10.01
CA SER A 216 17.84 -15.20 -10.76
C SER A 216 16.66 -14.68 -9.93
N ALA A 217 16.32 -15.36 -8.82
CA ALA A 217 15.31 -14.93 -7.86
C ALA A 217 15.66 -13.59 -7.19
N ALA A 218 16.95 -13.27 -7.02
CA ALA A 218 17.36 -11.98 -6.44
C ALA A 218 16.90 -10.79 -7.29
N VAL A 219 16.88 -10.93 -8.62
CA VAL A 219 16.44 -9.85 -9.52
C VAL A 219 14.94 -9.58 -9.36
N PHE A 220 14.12 -10.63 -9.24
CA PHE A 220 12.68 -10.48 -9.03
C PHE A 220 12.31 -9.97 -7.64
N THR A 221 13.15 -10.20 -6.61
CA THR A 221 12.94 -9.61 -5.28
C THR A 221 13.21 -8.11 -5.23
N LEU A 222 13.98 -7.59 -6.20
CA LEU A 222 14.37 -6.19 -6.31
C LEU A 222 13.52 -5.40 -7.33
N ALA A 223 12.74 -6.11 -8.18
CA ALA A 223 11.85 -5.54 -9.19
C ALA A 223 10.51 -5.08 -8.61
#